data_AF-A0A8J7DI26-F1
#
_entry.id   AF-A0A8J7DI26-F1
#
_cell.length_a   1.000
_cell.length_b   1.000
_cell.length_c   1.000
_cell.angle_alpha   90.00
_cell.angle_beta   90.00
_cell.angle_gamma   90.00
#
_symmetry.space_group_name_H-M   'P 1'
#
loop_
_entity.id
_entity.type
_entity.pdbx_description
1 polymer ?
#
loop_
_entity_poly.entity_id
_entity_poly.type
_entity_poly.pdbx_seq_one_letter_code
_entity_poly.pdbx_strand_id
1 'polypeptide(L)'
;MHDSAIKPKTLREAWEQGLQQGLIQVALNMLQEGIDLALVAKLTGLPLERVKGLQVSNLDDSQTLVKDFLELSESSLNKVWLDPEEDKAWKDL
;
A
#
# COMPACT_ATOMS: atom_id res chain seq x y z
N MET A 1 -15.49 -34.52 21.90
CA MET A 1 -14.84 -34.55 20.58
C MET A 1 -15.83 -33.94 19.62
N HIS A 2 -15.60 -32.70 19.17
CA HIS A 2 -16.46 -32.06 18.18
C HIS A 2 -15.94 -32.49 16.82
N ASP A 3 -16.72 -33.33 16.13
CA ASP A 3 -16.56 -33.54 14.69
C ASP A 3 -16.79 -32.19 14.01
N SER A 4 -15.71 -31.45 13.79
CA SER A 4 -15.67 -30.31 12.89
C SER A 4 -15.77 -30.84 11.46
N ALA A 5 -16.93 -31.39 11.11
CA ALA A 5 -17.28 -31.74 9.75
C ALA A 5 -17.41 -30.42 8.98
N ILE A 6 -16.31 -29.96 8.38
CA ILE A 6 -16.31 -28.85 7.44
C ILE A 6 -17.29 -29.24 6.33
N LYS A 7 -18.42 -28.52 6.27
CA LYS A 7 -19.46 -28.82 5.29
C LYS A 7 -18.87 -28.56 3.90
N PRO A 8 -19.10 -29.41 2.89
CA PRO A 8 -18.52 -29.23 1.56
C PRO A 8 -18.84 -27.87 0.92
N LYS A 9 -19.97 -27.26 1.31
CA LYS A 9 -20.34 -25.89 0.92
C LYS A 9 -19.33 -24.84 1.40
N THR A 10 -18.80 -24.97 2.62
CA THR A 10 -17.84 -24.02 3.19
C THR A 10 -16.44 -24.15 2.59
N LEU A 11 -16.06 -25.35 2.14
CA LEU A 11 -14.77 -25.55 1.46
C LEU A 11 -14.77 -24.90 0.07
N ARG A 12 -15.87 -25.04 -0.67
CA ARG A 12 -16.02 -24.40 -1.98
C ARG A 12 -16.00 -22.89 -1.90
N GLU A 13 -16.73 -22.31 -0.94
CA GLU A 13 -16.76 -20.87 -0.69
C GLU A 13 -15.36 -20.35 -0.33
N ALA A 14 -14.62 -21.05 0.53
CA ALA A 14 -13.25 -20.69 0.88
C ALA A 14 -12.29 -20.75 -0.32
N TRP A 15 -12.44 -21.77 -1.18
CA TRP A 15 -11.66 -21.89 -2.41
C TRP A 15 -11.95 -20.75 -3.40
N GLU A 16 -13.23 -20.43 -3.62
CA GLU A 16 -13.65 -19.33 -4.49
C GLU A 16 -13.11 -17.98 -3.96
N GLN A 17 -13.17 -17.76 -2.64
CA GLN A 17 -12.58 -16.57 -2.00
C GLN A 17 -11.06 -16.50 -2.19
N GLY A 18 -10.35 -17.62 -1.95
CA GLY A 18 -8.90 -17.68 -2.11
C GLY A 18 -8.47 -17.43 -3.56
N LEU A 19 -9.19 -17.99 -4.53
CA LEU A 19 -8.96 -17.72 -5.94
C LEU A 19 -9.16 -16.25 -6.28
N GLN A 20 -10.25 -15.63 -5.81
CA GLN A 20 -10.52 -14.21 -6.04
C GLN A 20 -9.41 -13.32 -5.44
N GLN A 21 -8.97 -13.61 -4.22
CA GLN A 21 -7.86 -12.89 -3.58
C GLN A 21 -6.55 -13.05 -4.36
N GLY A 22 -6.22 -14.27 -4.81
CA GLY A 22 -5.04 -14.53 -5.63
C GLY A 22 -5.04 -13.74 -6.94
N LEU A 23 -6.18 -13.69 -7.64
CA LEU A 23 -6.32 -12.90 -8.87
C LEU A 23 -6.13 -11.39 -8.63
N ILE A 24 -6.65 -10.88 -7.51
CA ILE A 24 -6.46 -9.47 -7.13
C ILE A 24 -4.97 -9.18 -6.85
N GLN A 25 -4.28 -10.07 -6.13
CA GLN A 25 -2.85 -9.88 -5.84
C GLN A 25 -1.99 -9.91 -7.10
N VAL A 26 -2.28 -10.84 -8.03
CA VAL A 26 -1.60 -10.89 -9.32
C VAL A 26 -1.86 -9.61 -10.11
N ALA A 27 -3.10 -9.12 -10.15
CA ALA A 27 -3.42 -7.84 -10.80
C ALA A 27 -2.60 -6.68 -10.22
N LEU A 28 -2.51 -6.57 -8.89
CA LEU A 28 -1.71 -5.52 -8.23
C LEU A 28 -0.24 -5.59 -8.62
N ASN A 29 0.36 -6.78 -8.59
CA ASN A 29 1.76 -6.96 -8.96
C ASN A 29 1.99 -6.57 -10.43
N MET A 30 1.09 -6.98 -11.33
CA MET A 30 1.18 -6.62 -12.75
C MET A 30 1.09 -5.10 -12.97
N LEU A 31 0.20 -4.41 -12.23
CA LEU A 31 0.07 -2.96 -12.31
C LEU A 31 1.31 -2.24 -11.79
N GLN A 32 1.94 -2.76 -10.72
CA GLN A 32 3.21 -2.23 -10.20
C GLN A 32 4.35 -2.39 -11.20
N GLU A 33 4.37 -3.48 -11.96
CA GLU A 33 5.31 -3.71 -13.07
C GLU A 33 4.99 -2.88 -14.33
N GLY A 34 3.98 -2.00 -14.27
CA GLY A 34 3.62 -1.10 -15.38
C GLY A 34 2.88 -1.78 -16.54
N ILE A 35 2.29 -2.96 -16.31
CA ILE A 35 1.51 -3.66 -17.32
C ILE A 35 0.20 -2.91 -17.60
N ASP A 36 -0.16 -2.80 -18.90
CA ASP A 36 -1.37 -2.12 -19.35
C ASP A 36 -2.66 -2.67 -18.71
N LEU A 37 -3.58 -1.77 -18.35
CA LEU A 37 -4.83 -2.06 -17.66
C LEU A 37 -5.71 -3.08 -18.41
N ALA A 38 -5.80 -2.96 -19.74
CA ALA A 38 -6.63 -3.86 -20.54
C ALA A 38 -6.00 -5.26 -20.59
N LEU A 39 -4.67 -5.34 -20.64
CA LEU A 39 -3.96 -6.61 -20.58
C LEU A 39 -4.10 -7.28 -19.21
N VAL A 40 -4.01 -6.51 -18.11
CA VAL A 40 -4.24 -7.03 -16.75
C VAL A 40 -5.66 -7.58 -16.60
N ALA A 41 -6.69 -6.83 -17.03
CA ALA A 41 -8.08 -7.28 -16.99
C ALA A 41 -8.28 -8.58 -17.80
N LYS A 42 -7.67 -8.66 -18.98
CA LYS A 42 -7.75 -9.85 -19.84
C LYS A 42 -7.09 -11.08 -19.22
N LEU A 43 -5.92 -10.94 -18.59
CA LEU A 43 -5.16 -12.07 -18.04
C LEU A 43 -5.68 -12.55 -16.69
N THR A 44 -6.21 -11.64 -15.87
CA THR A 44 -6.76 -11.97 -14.55
C THR A 44 -8.24 -12.32 -14.59
N GLY A 45 -8.93 -11.99 -15.69
CA GLY A 45 -10.39 -12.13 -15.81
C GLY A 45 -11.18 -11.14 -14.94
N LEU A 46 -10.50 -10.19 -14.29
CA LEU A 46 -11.14 -9.15 -13.50
C LEU A 46 -11.78 -8.10 -14.42
N PRO A 47 -12.95 -7.54 -14.06
CA PRO A 47 -13.55 -6.43 -14.80
C PRO A 47 -12.59 -5.24 -14.87
N LEU A 48 -12.56 -4.57 -16.03
CA LEU A 48 -11.67 -3.42 -16.23
C LEU A 48 -11.88 -2.31 -15.17
N GLU A 49 -13.13 -2.09 -14.74
CA GLU A 49 -13.45 -1.14 -13.66
C GLU A 49 -12.80 -1.52 -12.33
N ARG A 50 -12.76 -2.82 -12.00
CA ARG A 50 -12.09 -3.31 -10.77
C ARG A 50 -10.59 -3.10 -10.86
N VAL A 51 -9.97 -3.39 -12.01
CA VAL A 51 -8.54 -3.17 -12.24
C VAL A 51 -8.17 -1.69 -12.13
N LYS A 52 -8.99 -0.78 -12.70
CA LYS A 52 -8.83 0.67 -12.53
C LYS A 52 -8.87 1.08 -11.07
N GLY A 53 -9.81 0.53 -10.28
CA GLY A 53 -9.90 0.79 -8.85
C GLY A 53 -8.63 0.39 -8.08
N LEU A 54 -8.03 -0.76 -8.43
CA LEU A 54 -6.78 -1.25 -7.80
C LEU A 54 -5.57 -0.34 -8.07
N GLN A 55 -5.52 0.32 -9.23
CA GLN A 55 -4.44 1.26 -9.55
C GLN A 55 -4.51 2.53 -8.70
N VAL A 56 -5.73 3.03 -8.41
CA VAL A 56 -5.94 4.26 -7.64
C VAL A 56 -5.58 4.05 -6.16
N SER A 57 -5.95 2.91 -5.57
CA SER A 57 -5.63 2.63 -4.15
C SER A 57 -4.12 2.57 -3.90
N ASN A 58 -3.33 2.05 -4.84
CA ASN A 58 -1.88 1.94 -4.69
C ASN A 58 -1.19 3.33 -4.66
N LEU A 59 -1.70 4.27 -5.44
CA LEU A 59 -1.21 5.66 -5.47
C LEU A 59 -1.55 6.43 -4.18
N ASP A 60 -2.70 6.14 -3.57
CA ASP A 60 -3.17 6.79 -2.33
C ASP A 60 -2.35 6.34 -1.10
N ASP A 61 -2.06 5.04 -1.01
CA ASP A 61 -1.23 4.48 0.07
C ASP A 61 0.19 5.06 0.06
N SER A 62 0.78 5.26 -1.13
CA SER A 62 2.10 5.87 -1.27
C SER A 62 2.13 7.35 -0.86
N GLN A 63 1.06 8.10 -1.12
CA GLN A 63 0.99 9.53 -0.77
C GLN A 63 0.76 9.72 0.73
N THR A 64 -0.01 8.83 1.35
CA THR A 64 -0.25 8.81 2.80
C THR A 64 1.06 8.63 3.57
N LEU A 65 1.91 7.67 3.16
CA LEU A 65 3.20 7.42 3.84
C LEU A 65 4.17 8.60 3.76
N VAL A 66 4.21 9.32 2.63
CA VAL A 66 5.06 10.51 2.47
C VAL A 66 4.59 11.65 3.37
N LYS A 67 3.27 11.85 3.47
CA LYS A 67 2.68 12.87 4.32
C LYS A 67 2.97 12.60 5.81
N ASP A 68 2.75 11.36 6.26
CA ASP A 68 3.02 10.97 7.65
C ASP A 68 4.50 11.12 8.00
N PHE A 69 5.41 10.77 7.08
CA PHE A 69 6.84 10.96 7.25
C PHE A 69 7.22 12.45 7.40
N LEU A 70 6.65 13.32 6.56
CA LEU A 70 6.90 14.77 6.62
C LEU A 70 6.41 15.35 7.95
N GLU A 71 5.18 15.05 8.37
CA GLU A 71 4.62 15.51 9.65
C GLU A 71 5.46 15.01 10.85
N LEU A 72 5.92 13.76 10.83
CA LEU A 72 6.82 13.22 11.84
C LEU A 72 8.18 13.93 11.84
N SER A 73 8.73 14.25 10.66
CA SER A 73 10.01 14.96 10.54
C SER A 73 9.93 16.39 11.09
N GLU A 74 8.84 17.12 10.77
CA GLU A 74 8.61 18.48 11.25
C GLU A 74 8.40 18.51 12.77
N SER A 75 7.67 17.52 13.31
CA SER A 75 7.48 17.39 14.77
C SER A 75 8.77 17.02 15.52
N SER A 76 9.68 16.28 14.87
CA SER A 76 10.96 15.84 15.45
C SER A 76 12.07 16.90 15.34
N LEU A 77 11.99 17.80 14.35
CA LEU A 77 12.94 18.91 14.18
C LEU A 77 12.70 20.07 15.14
N ASN A 78 11.61 20.04 15.92
CA ASN A 78 11.32 21.05 16.93
C ASN A 78 12.07 20.76 18.23
N LYS A 79 13.42 20.69 18.16
CA LYS A 79 14.38 20.84 19.27
C LYS A 79 15.84 20.64 18.77
N VAL A 80 16.26 21.44 17.80
CA VAL A 80 17.65 21.90 17.80
C VAL A 80 17.60 23.39 18.06
N TRP A 81 17.42 23.74 19.33
CA TRP A 81 17.79 25.07 19.78
C TRP A 81 19.29 25.16 19.58
N LEU A 82 19.73 25.89 18.55
CA LEU A 82 21.05 26.47 18.57
C LEU A 82 21.04 27.41 19.77
N ASP A 83 21.83 27.08 20.80
CA ASP A 83 22.07 27.98 21.91
C ASP A 83 22.57 29.30 21.31
N PRO A 84 21.94 30.46 21.61
CA PRO A 84 22.31 31.74 21.02
C PRO A 84 23.74 32.20 21.35
N GLU A 85 24.48 31.45 22.18
CA GLU A 85 25.88 31.71 22.48
C GLU A 85 26.86 31.17 21.44
N GLU A 86 26.47 30.21 20.58
CA GLU A 86 27.35 29.69 19.52
C GLU A 86 27.42 30.59 18.27
N ASP A 87 26.58 31.62 18.19
CA ASP A 87 26.53 32.57 17.06
C ASP A 87 27.64 33.65 17.12
N LYS A 88 28.55 33.56 18.10
CA LYS A 88 29.73 34.45 18.22
C LYS A 88 31.00 33.85 17.61
N ALA A 89 31.06 32.54 17.35
CA ALA A 89 32.28 31.89 16.84
C ALA A 89 32.62 32.26 15.38
N TRP A 90 31.65 32.79 14.62
CA TRP A 90 31.81 33.15 13.21
C TRP A 90 32.03 34.65 12.96
N LYS A 91 32.06 35.48 14.01
CA LYS A 91 32.24 36.94 13.86
C LYS A 91 33.70 37.41 13.88
N ASP A 92 34.63 36.53 14.24
CA ASP A 92 36.06 36.85 14.37
C ASP A 92 36.95 36.12 13.33
N LEU A 93 36.37 35.60 12.24
CA LEU A 93 37.08 35.12 11.04
C LEU A 93 36.87 36.10 9.88
#